data_AF-R9J1I4-F1
#
_entry.id   AF-R9J1I4-F1
#
_cell.length_a   1.000
_cell.length_b   1.000
_cell.length_c   1.000
_cell.angle_alpha   90.00
_cell.angle_beta   90.00
_cell.angle_gamma   90.00
#
_symmetry.space_group_name_H-M   'P 1'
#
loop_
_entity.id
_entity.type
_entity.pdbx_description
1 polymer ?
#
loop_
_entity_poly.entity_id
_entity_poly.type
_entity_poly.pdbx_seq_one_letter_code
_entity_poly.pdbx_strand_id
1 'polypeptide(L)'
;DRLMGLGSGERMTEDAVARIYEEAADSSYRKGGMNASISGVAVSKETVMEKLHCLQFPKAEDTKEKRQVKVLYIDAGEDHVALQYLEKKGDTKSALKHTFMPKLVYVYEGIRAEGDRHELVGVRYFGGGCEGTEGTQRLWREVYDYSRDL
;
A
#
# COMPACT_ATOMS: atom_id res chain seq x y z
N ASP A 1 25.26 -15.19 -12.01
CA ASP A 1 24.70 -13.86 -11.76
C ASP A 1 24.32 -13.10 -13.03
N ARG A 2 25.24 -12.72 -13.93
CA ARG A 2 24.89 -11.97 -15.17
C ARG A 2 23.98 -12.72 -16.17
N LEU A 3 23.94 -14.06 -16.10
CA LEU A 3 23.09 -14.93 -16.93
C LEU A 3 21.61 -14.93 -16.50
N MET A 4 21.30 -14.53 -15.26
CA MET A 4 19.94 -14.48 -14.72
C MET A 4 19.38 -13.05 -14.61
N GLY A 5 20.05 -12.05 -15.20
CA GLY A 5 19.61 -10.64 -15.13
C GLY A 5 19.77 -9.96 -13.76
N LEU A 6 20.44 -10.61 -12.80
CA LEU A 6 20.63 -10.06 -11.45
C LEU A 6 21.68 -8.94 -11.46
N GLY A 7 21.34 -7.80 -10.82
CA GLY A 7 22.27 -6.69 -10.59
C GLY A 7 23.48 -7.13 -9.76
N SER A 8 24.59 -6.39 -9.85
CA SER A 8 25.79 -6.71 -9.07
C SER A 8 25.49 -6.64 -7.56
N GLY A 9 25.52 -7.79 -6.89
CA GLY A 9 25.21 -7.93 -5.46
C GLY A 9 23.78 -8.38 -5.14
N GLU A 10 22.91 -8.47 -6.15
CA GLU A 10 21.53 -8.92 -5.98
C GLU A 10 21.45 -10.45 -6.05
N ARG A 11 21.01 -11.07 -4.94
CA ARG A 11 20.94 -12.54 -4.78
C ARG A 11 19.51 -13.09 -4.85
N MET A 12 18.52 -12.24 -5.18
CA MET A 12 17.11 -12.61 -5.30
C MET A 12 16.58 -12.24 -6.67
N THR A 13 15.84 -13.16 -7.28
CA THR A 13 15.15 -12.92 -8.55
C THR A 13 13.91 -12.06 -8.34
N GLU A 14 13.48 -11.36 -9.40
CA GLU A 14 12.26 -10.55 -9.38
C GLU A 14 11.03 -11.38 -8.94
N ASP A 15 10.86 -12.59 -9.48
CA ASP A 15 9.80 -13.53 -9.06
C ASP A 15 9.81 -13.86 -7.56
N ALA A 16 11.00 -13.94 -6.96
CA ALA A 16 11.11 -14.22 -5.53
C ALA A 16 10.69 -13.00 -4.71
N VAL A 17 11.04 -11.80 -5.18
CA VAL A 17 10.63 -10.54 -4.57
C VAL A 17 9.12 -10.33 -4.70
N ALA A 18 8.53 -10.62 -5.86
CA ALA A 18 7.08 -10.55 -6.07
C ALA A 18 6.32 -11.46 -5.09
N ARG A 19 6.75 -12.72 -4.96
CA ARG A 19 6.18 -13.65 -3.97
C ARG A 19 6.31 -13.19 -2.53
N ILE A 20 7.47 -12.62 -2.17
CA ILE A 20 7.67 -12.04 -0.84
C ILE A 20 6.60 -10.97 -0.58
N TYR A 21 6.34 -10.09 -1.56
CA TYR A 21 5.37 -9.00 -1.41
C TYR A 21 3.93 -9.50 -1.34
N GLU A 22 3.52 -10.42 -2.20
CA GLU A 22 2.19 -11.02 -2.16
C GLU A 22 1.91 -11.68 -0.81
N GLU A 23 2.80 -12.55 -0.34
CA GLU A 23 2.59 -13.25 0.94
C GLU A 23 2.68 -12.31 2.14
N ALA A 24 3.61 -11.34 2.13
CA ALA A 24 3.76 -10.41 3.25
C ALA A 24 2.59 -9.43 3.35
N ALA A 25 1.96 -9.07 2.23
CA ALA A 25 0.77 -8.22 2.20
C ALA A 25 -0.43 -8.88 2.91
N ASP A 26 -0.60 -10.19 2.71
CA ASP A 26 -1.73 -10.94 3.27
C ASP A 26 -1.45 -11.52 4.67
N SER A 27 -0.17 -11.60 5.07
CA SER A 27 0.18 -12.32 6.29
C SER A 27 1.24 -11.65 7.17
N SER A 28 2.54 -11.87 6.92
CA SER A 28 3.63 -11.39 7.77
C SER A 28 4.99 -11.49 7.09
N TYR A 29 5.96 -10.69 7.53
CA TYR A 29 7.35 -10.74 7.04
C TYR A 29 7.99 -12.12 7.13
N ARG A 30 7.70 -12.88 8.21
CA ARG A 30 8.25 -14.23 8.39
C ARG A 30 7.73 -15.21 7.34
N LYS A 31 6.41 -15.18 7.08
CA LYS A 31 5.79 -16.05 6.08
C LYS A 31 6.24 -15.65 4.66
N GLY A 32 6.32 -14.35 4.37
CA GLY A 32 6.89 -13.85 3.12
C GLY A 32 8.31 -14.36 2.88
N GLY A 33 9.14 -14.39 3.93
CA GLY A 33 10.50 -14.92 3.85
C GLY A 33 10.56 -16.43 3.62
N MET A 34 9.66 -17.19 4.26
CA MET A 34 9.54 -18.64 4.06
C MET A 34 9.06 -19.01 2.64
N ASN A 35 8.16 -18.20 2.07
CA ASN A 35 7.54 -18.45 0.76
C ASN A 35 8.24 -17.72 -0.40
N ALA A 36 9.41 -17.14 -0.16
CA ALA A 36 10.16 -16.36 -1.15
C ALA A 36 10.55 -17.17 -2.40
N SER A 37 10.86 -18.47 -2.24
CA SER A 37 11.32 -19.32 -3.35
C SER A 37 10.55 -20.63 -3.43
N ILE A 38 10.24 -21.06 -4.66
CA ILE A 38 9.76 -22.42 -4.97
C ILE A 38 10.77 -23.47 -4.51
N SER A 39 12.07 -23.16 -4.57
CA SER A 39 13.14 -24.08 -4.17
C SER A 39 13.27 -24.25 -2.66
N GLY A 40 12.40 -23.61 -1.85
CA GLY A 40 12.39 -23.71 -0.40
C GLY A 40 13.53 -22.96 0.30
N VAL A 41 14.32 -22.17 -0.43
CA VAL A 41 15.34 -21.30 0.16
C VAL A 41 14.64 -20.11 0.84
N ALA A 42 14.66 -20.11 2.16
CA ALA A 42 14.02 -19.08 2.97
C ALA A 42 14.87 -17.81 3.05
N VAL A 43 14.18 -16.67 3.13
CA VAL A 43 14.72 -15.35 3.41
C VAL A 43 14.34 -14.96 4.83
N SER A 44 15.20 -14.21 5.53
CA SER A 44 14.89 -13.75 6.89
C SER A 44 13.77 -12.71 6.88
N LYS A 45 13.02 -12.61 7.98
CA LYS A 45 11.98 -11.58 8.14
C LYS A 45 12.55 -10.17 8.07
N GLU A 46 13.79 -9.99 8.52
CA GLU A 46 14.50 -8.70 8.51
C GLU A 46 14.76 -8.25 7.07
N THR A 47 15.17 -9.17 6.19
CA THR A 47 15.37 -8.86 4.78
C THR A 47 14.06 -8.55 4.05
N VAL A 48 12.98 -9.26 4.39
CA VAL A 48 11.63 -8.94 3.88
C VAL A 48 11.19 -7.54 4.31
N MET A 49 11.37 -7.22 5.59
CA MET A 49 11.07 -5.90 6.14
C MET A 49 11.87 -4.79 5.45
N GLU A 50 13.18 -4.99 5.24
CA GLU A 50 14.03 -4.01 4.56
C GLU A 50 13.58 -3.77 3.11
N LYS A 51 13.28 -4.84 2.36
CA LYS A 51 12.73 -4.74 1.00
C LYS A 51 11.41 -3.96 0.97
N LEU A 52 10.47 -4.27 1.88
CA LEU A 52 9.16 -3.61 1.93
C LEU A 52 9.26 -2.13 2.36
N HIS A 53 10.08 -1.82 3.36
CA HIS A 53 10.22 -0.44 3.86
C HIS A 53 10.86 0.50 2.82
N CYS A 54 11.65 -0.02 1.89
CA CYS A 54 12.23 0.76 0.80
C CYS A 54 11.28 0.97 -0.39
N LEU A 55 10.10 0.32 -0.41
CA LEU A 55 9.16 0.49 -1.50
C LEU A 55 8.63 1.93 -1.57
N GLN A 56 8.64 2.47 -2.77
CA GLN A 56 8.00 3.73 -3.10
C GLN A 56 6.94 3.42 -4.14
N PHE A 57 5.68 3.66 -3.78
CA PHE A 57 4.59 3.51 -4.73
C PHE A 57 4.55 4.76 -5.61
N PRO A 58 4.61 4.61 -6.94
CA PRO A 58 4.46 5.76 -7.82
C PRO A 58 3.08 6.37 -7.58
N LYS A 59 2.98 7.70 -7.72
CA LYS A 59 1.66 8.33 -7.83
C LYS A 59 0.97 7.71 -9.04
N ALA A 60 -0.19 7.12 -8.85
CA ALA A 60 -0.86 6.48 -9.97
C ALA A 60 -1.22 7.53 -11.02
N GLU A 61 -0.96 7.18 -12.29
CA GLU A 61 -1.00 8.10 -13.42
C GLU A 61 -2.35 8.82 -13.52
N ASP A 62 -2.29 10.08 -13.94
CA ASP A 62 -3.48 10.82 -14.33
C ASP A 62 -4.07 10.18 -15.59
N THR A 63 -5.38 10.03 -15.64
CA THR A 63 -6.07 9.54 -16.84
C THR A 63 -5.83 10.53 -17.98
N LYS A 64 -5.19 10.07 -19.06
CA LYS A 64 -4.87 10.88 -20.25
C LYS A 64 -6.10 11.48 -20.93
N GLU A 65 -7.27 10.90 -20.71
CA GLU A 65 -8.55 11.36 -21.21
C GLU A 65 -9.44 11.75 -20.04
N LYS A 66 -9.99 12.97 -20.08
CA LYS A 66 -11.07 13.37 -19.19
C LYS A 66 -12.27 12.47 -19.48
N ARG A 67 -12.73 11.77 -18.46
CA ARG A 67 -13.93 10.95 -18.58
C ARG A 67 -15.14 11.90 -18.48
N GLN A 68 -16.34 11.37 -18.67
CA GLN A 68 -17.57 12.09 -18.34
C GLN A 68 -18.37 11.18 -17.45
N VAL A 69 -18.12 11.27 -16.15
CA VAL A 69 -18.85 10.50 -15.14
C VAL A 69 -20.02 11.32 -14.62
N LYS A 70 -21.25 10.78 -14.68
CA LYS A 70 -22.46 11.48 -14.20
C LYS A 70 -22.54 11.55 -12.68
N VAL A 71 -22.07 10.50 -12.00
CA VAL A 71 -22.12 10.34 -10.54
C VAL A 71 -20.82 9.70 -10.07
N LEU A 72 -20.16 10.33 -9.11
CA LEU A 72 -19.02 9.77 -8.41
C LEU A 72 -19.40 9.53 -6.95
N TYR A 73 -19.04 8.36 -6.45
CA TYR A 73 -19.18 7.98 -5.05
C TYR A 73 -17.83 8.12 -4.37
N ILE A 74 -17.83 8.61 -3.13
CA ILE A 74 -16.62 8.74 -2.32
C ILE A 74 -16.94 8.18 -0.94
N ASP A 75 -16.19 7.16 -0.55
CA ASP A 75 -16.22 6.61 0.80
C ASP A 75 -14.87 6.88 1.47
N ALA A 76 -14.92 7.34 2.71
CA ALA A 76 -13.75 7.72 3.49
C ALA A 76 -13.80 7.08 4.87
N GLY A 77 -12.70 6.46 5.28
CA GLY A 77 -12.55 5.80 6.58
C GLY A 77 -11.21 6.10 7.22
N GLU A 78 -11.19 6.00 8.55
CA GLU A 78 -9.98 6.10 9.37
C GLU A 78 -9.98 4.91 10.33
N ASP A 79 -8.80 4.36 10.61
CA ASP A 79 -8.63 3.29 11.58
C ASP A 79 -7.64 3.69 12.68
N HIS A 80 -7.64 3.00 13.81
CA HIS A 80 -6.74 3.25 14.94
C HIS A 80 -5.80 2.08 15.14
N VAL A 81 -4.54 2.23 14.72
CA VAL A 81 -3.51 1.19 14.79
C VAL A 81 -2.54 1.49 15.93
N ALA A 82 -2.36 0.52 16.84
CA ALA A 82 -1.41 0.66 17.93
C ALA A 82 0.05 0.68 17.43
N LEU A 83 0.72 1.83 17.48
CA LEU A 83 2.14 2.00 17.18
C LEU A 83 3.01 1.42 18.31
N GLN A 84 3.83 0.44 17.98
CA GLN A 84 4.81 -0.12 18.90
C GLN A 84 6.10 0.73 18.99
N TYR A 85 6.54 1.30 17.87
CA TYR A 85 7.67 2.24 17.74
C TYR A 85 7.59 2.96 16.39
N LEU A 86 8.29 4.09 16.20
CA LEU A 86 8.34 4.85 14.94
C LEU A 86 9.35 4.22 13.97
N GLU A 87 10.60 4.07 14.40
CA GLU A 87 11.72 3.47 13.68
C GLU A 87 12.47 2.43 14.53
N LYS A 88 12.64 2.70 15.83
CA LYS A 88 13.37 1.86 16.79
C LYS A 88 12.59 1.69 18.08
N LYS A 89 12.60 0.48 18.63
CA LYS A 89 11.94 0.17 19.90
C LYS A 89 12.28 1.21 20.99
N GLY A 90 11.26 1.92 21.47
CA GLY A 90 11.38 2.94 22.53
C GLY A 90 11.56 4.38 22.05
N ASP A 91 11.47 4.67 20.75
CA ASP A 91 11.59 6.02 20.20
C ASP A 91 10.30 6.85 20.19
N THR A 92 9.19 6.27 20.65
CA THR A 92 7.93 6.98 20.86
C THR A 92 8.05 7.93 22.04
N LYS A 93 7.93 9.24 21.79
CA LYS A 93 8.19 10.31 22.77
C LYS A 93 7.15 10.45 23.90
N SER A 94 6.02 9.75 23.86
CA SER A 94 5.06 9.77 24.97
C SER A 94 4.24 8.48 25.05
N ALA A 95 4.00 8.01 26.28
CA ALA A 95 3.15 6.86 26.59
C ALA A 95 1.67 7.03 26.19
N LEU A 96 1.28 8.22 25.72
CA LEU A 96 -0.11 8.60 25.41
C LEU A 96 -0.41 8.69 23.91
N LYS A 97 0.59 8.53 23.03
CA LYS A 97 0.44 8.65 21.57
C LYS A 97 0.99 7.42 20.84
N HIS A 98 0.44 6.26 21.18
CA HIS A 98 0.74 5.00 20.51
C HIS A 98 -0.30 4.66 19.45
N THR A 99 -0.93 5.65 18.81
CA THR A 99 -1.96 5.38 17.81
C THR A 99 -1.60 6.07 16.50
N PHE A 100 -1.28 5.26 15.50
CA PHE A 100 -1.23 5.67 14.11
C PHE A 100 -2.65 5.61 13.55
N MET A 101 -3.07 6.66 12.85
CA MET A 101 -4.41 6.74 12.30
C MET A 101 -4.35 6.82 10.77
N PRO A 102 -4.21 5.67 10.09
CA PRO A 102 -4.23 5.64 8.64
C PRO A 102 -5.61 6.07 8.14
N LYS A 103 -5.62 6.76 7.00
CA LYS A 103 -6.83 7.16 6.31
C LYS A 103 -6.90 6.45 4.97
N LEU A 104 -8.11 6.07 4.57
CA LEU A 104 -8.40 5.47 3.28
C LEU A 104 -9.63 6.16 2.68
N VAL A 105 -9.49 6.67 1.48
CA VAL A 105 -10.58 7.24 0.67
C VAL A 105 -10.61 6.48 -0.65
N TYR A 106 -11.79 6.07 -1.08
CA TYR A 106 -11.96 5.48 -2.41
C TYR A 106 -13.07 6.19 -3.18
N VAL A 107 -12.73 6.57 -4.41
CA VAL A 107 -13.61 7.24 -5.36
C VAL A 107 -13.98 6.22 -6.42
N TYR A 108 -15.26 6.05 -6.73
CA TYR A 108 -15.74 5.05 -7.69
C TYR A 108 -16.98 5.52 -8.45
N GLU A 109 -17.24 4.90 -9.60
CA GLU A 109 -18.30 5.31 -10.54
C GLU A 109 -19.61 4.52 -10.32
N GLY A 110 -19.55 3.41 -9.61
CA GLY A 110 -20.71 2.59 -9.25
C GLY A 110 -20.33 1.22 -8.71
N ILE A 111 -21.34 0.38 -8.51
CA ILE A 111 -21.18 -0.98 -7.99
C ILE A 111 -21.76 -1.96 -9.01
N ARG A 112 -20.98 -2.98 -9.37
CA ARG A 112 -21.44 -4.11 -10.17
C ARG A 112 -21.67 -5.31 -9.25
N ALA A 113 -22.86 -5.90 -9.34
CA ALA A 113 -23.16 -7.15 -8.66
C ALA A 113 -22.89 -8.34 -9.59
N GLU A 114 -22.08 -9.30 -9.12
CA GLU A 114 -21.90 -10.61 -9.72
C GLU A 114 -22.34 -11.68 -8.70
N GLY A 115 -23.61 -12.09 -8.78
CA GLY A 115 -24.23 -12.95 -7.77
C GLY A 115 -24.29 -12.26 -6.41
N ASP A 116 -23.71 -12.89 -5.39
CA ASP A 116 -23.63 -12.35 -4.02
C ASP A 116 -22.45 -11.38 -3.82
N ARG A 117 -21.55 -11.27 -4.80
CA ARG A 117 -20.36 -10.42 -4.72
C ARG A 117 -20.61 -9.07 -5.38
N HIS A 118 -20.07 -8.02 -4.75
CA HIS A 118 -20.18 -6.64 -5.22
C HIS A 118 -18.78 -6.12 -5.51
N GLU A 119 -18.58 -5.54 -6.69
CA GLU A 119 -17.31 -4.96 -7.14
C GLU A 119 -17.50 -3.46 -7.41
N LEU A 120 -16.52 -2.65 -6.99
CA LEU A 120 -16.48 -1.23 -7.29
C LEU A 120 -15.99 -0.99 -8.73
N VAL A 121 -16.77 -0.27 -9.51
CA VAL A 121 -16.44 0.05 -10.91
C VAL A 121 -15.66 1.36 -10.97
N GLY A 122 -14.55 1.37 -11.70
CA GLY A 122 -13.74 2.59 -11.91
C GLY A 122 -13.12 3.13 -10.62
N VAL A 123 -12.84 2.26 -9.64
CA VAL A 123 -12.37 2.68 -8.32
C VAL A 123 -10.94 3.20 -8.33
N ARG A 124 -10.70 4.28 -7.58
CA ARG A 124 -9.38 4.83 -7.26
C ARG A 124 -9.24 4.99 -5.75
N TYR A 125 -8.17 4.42 -5.20
CA TYR A 125 -7.85 4.49 -3.77
C TYR A 125 -6.82 5.58 -3.48
N PHE A 126 -7.03 6.29 -2.37
CA PHE A 126 -6.15 7.30 -1.79
C PHE A 126 -5.98 6.99 -0.31
N GLY A 127 -4.78 7.14 0.23
CA GLY A 127 -4.61 6.88 1.65
C GLY A 127 -3.16 6.83 2.11
N GLY A 128 -3.00 6.45 3.36
CA GLY A 128 -1.69 6.31 4.02
C GLY A 128 -1.67 6.96 5.39
N GLY A 129 -0.45 7.19 5.89
CA GLY A 129 -0.19 7.89 7.15
C GLY A 129 -0.42 9.38 7.07
N CYS A 130 -1.66 9.78 6.79
CA CYS A 130 -2.08 11.17 6.67
C CYS A 130 -2.29 11.79 8.06
N GLU A 131 -1.21 11.87 8.85
CA GLU A 131 -1.27 12.37 10.22
C GLU A 131 -1.45 13.89 10.29
N GLY A 132 -2.18 14.32 11.32
CA GLY A 132 -2.45 15.73 11.57
C GLY A 132 -3.28 16.42 10.48
N THR A 133 -3.47 17.72 10.67
CA THR A 133 -4.29 18.55 9.78
C THR A 133 -3.66 18.65 8.39
N GLU A 134 -2.35 18.82 8.29
CA GLU A 134 -1.66 18.99 7.00
C GLU A 134 -1.72 17.71 6.15
N GLY A 135 -1.43 16.54 6.74
CA GLY A 135 -1.53 15.27 6.03
C GLY A 135 -2.95 14.99 5.54
N THR A 136 -3.95 15.31 6.36
CA THR A 136 -5.37 15.16 5.98
C THR A 136 -5.77 16.12 4.86
N GLN A 137 -5.33 17.38 4.90
CA GLN A 137 -5.58 18.34 3.82
C GLN A 137 -4.90 17.93 2.50
N ARG A 138 -3.69 17.36 2.57
CA ARG A 138 -2.99 16.83 1.40
C ARG A 138 -3.76 15.69 0.76
N LEU A 139 -4.25 14.75 1.55
CA LEU A 139 -5.08 13.63 1.08
C LEU A 139 -6.32 14.14 0.33
N TRP A 140 -7.08 15.06 0.95
CA TRP A 140 -8.28 15.62 0.32
C TRP A 140 -7.98 16.44 -0.94
N ARG A 141 -6.81 17.08 -1.01
CA ARG A 141 -6.37 17.77 -2.23
C ARG A 141 -6.15 16.78 -3.38
N GLU A 142 -5.50 15.65 -3.11
CA GLU A 142 -5.28 14.59 -4.11
C GLU A 142 -6.61 14.00 -4.59
N VAL A 143 -7.57 13.76 -3.69
CA VAL A 143 -8.93 13.31 -4.04
C VAL A 143 -9.66 14.36 -4.88
N TYR A 144 -9.55 15.64 -4.52
CA TYR A 144 -10.18 16.74 -5.24
C TYR A 144 -9.61 16.91 -6.65
N ASP A 145 -8.29 16.90 -6.79
CA ASP A 145 -7.62 17.05 -8.08
C ASP A 145 -8.02 15.90 -9.01
N TYR A 146 -8.04 14.65 -8.51
CA TYR A 146 -8.53 13.51 -9.27
C TYR A 146 -10.00 13.68 -9.71
N SER A 147 -10.88 14.06 -8.78
CA SER A 147 -12.32 14.19 -9.07
C SER A 147 -12.63 15.32 -10.06
N ARG A 148 -11.81 16.38 -10.09
CA ARG A 148 -11.94 17.51 -11.03
C ARG A 148 -11.56 17.10 -12.46
N ASP A 149 -10.62 16.18 -12.59
CA ASP A 149 -10.02 15.81 -13.86
C ASP A 149 -10.72 14.60 -14.53
N LEU A 150 -11.75 14.04 -13.86
CA LEU A 150 -12.67 13.00 -14.35
C LEU A 150 -13.83 13.51 -15.22
#